data_AF-A0A7V0IZ03-F1
#
_entry.id   AF-A0A7V0IZ03-F1
#
_cell.length_a   1.000
_cell.length_b   1.000
_cell.length_c   1.000
_cell.angle_alpha   90.00
_cell.angle_beta   90.00
_cell.angle_gamma   90.00
#
_symmetry.space_group_name_H-M   'P 1'
#
loop_
_entity.id
_entity.type
_entity.pdbx_description
1 polymer ?
#
loop_
_entity_poly.entity_id
_entity_poly.type
_entity_poly.pdbx_seq_one_letter_code
_entity_poly.pdbx_strand_id
1 'polypeptide(L)'
;MGVKEDIILANSVSAGDSKTCELFVDNYTDLVLSTVWKLSKTHCNYPARERVCSLVILQKQRKGPIYFTEDQCDECMDSYIWFFDFLKKKIKSYEGRNNCTLKTFVWSVVNSHSTYIEWLRWKYGRAY
;
A
#
# COMPACT_ATOMS: atom_id res chain seq x y z
N MET A 1 1.29 -10.93 -17.46
CA MET A 1 -0.05 -11.19 -16.92
C MET A 1 -1.03 -10.50 -17.84
N GLY A 2 -1.98 -11.23 -18.41
CA GLY A 2 -3.04 -10.65 -19.21
C GLY A 2 -4.20 -10.21 -18.33
N VAL A 3 -5.13 -9.44 -18.91
CA VAL A 3 -6.29 -8.89 -18.18
C VAL A 3 -7.20 -9.99 -17.61
N LYS A 4 -7.23 -11.17 -18.24
CA LYS A 4 -8.00 -12.32 -17.72
C LYS A 4 -7.41 -12.84 -16.41
N GLU A 5 -6.09 -13.03 -16.34
CA GLU A 5 -5.42 -13.46 -15.12
C GLU A 5 -5.53 -12.40 -14.03
N ASP A 6 -5.45 -11.11 -14.40
CA ASP A 6 -5.64 -9.97 -13.51
C ASP A 6 -7.03 -9.96 -12.85
N ILE A 7 -8.09 -10.25 -13.63
CA ILE A 7 -9.47 -10.33 -13.11
C ILE A 7 -9.62 -11.53 -12.16
N ILE A 8 -9.03 -12.69 -12.48
CA ILE A 8 -9.06 -13.85 -11.59
C ILE A 8 -8.38 -13.53 -10.27
N LEU A 9 -7.19 -12.92 -10.31
CA LEU A 9 -6.47 -12.49 -9.12
C LEU A 9 -7.30 -11.50 -8.29
N ALA A 10 -7.88 -10.47 -8.92
CA ALA A 10 -8.70 -9.47 -8.27
C ALA A 10 -9.93 -10.07 -7.56
N ASN A 11 -10.59 -11.05 -8.20
CA ASN A 11 -11.74 -11.75 -7.63
C ASN A 11 -11.35 -12.61 -6.42
N SER A 12 -10.24 -13.34 -6.49
CA SER A 12 -9.74 -14.15 -5.37
C SER A 12 -9.33 -13.30 -4.18
N VAL A 13 -8.65 -12.17 -4.42
CA VAL A 13 -8.31 -11.19 -3.37
C VAL A 13 -9.59 -10.62 -2.75
N SER A 14 -10.59 -10.32 -3.57
CA SER A 14 -11.89 -9.80 -3.12
C SER A 14 -12.68 -10.80 -2.26
N ALA A 15 -12.50 -12.09 -2.53
CA ALA A 15 -13.07 -13.20 -1.76
C ALA A 15 -12.30 -13.49 -0.46
N GLY A 16 -11.14 -12.86 -0.24
CA GLY A 16 -10.33 -13.03 0.96
C GLY A 16 -9.49 -14.31 0.98
N ASP A 17 -9.17 -14.88 -0.19
CA ASP A 17 -8.24 -16.02 -0.24
C ASP A 17 -6.84 -15.61 0.23
N SER A 18 -6.32 -16.29 1.26
CA SER A 18 -5.09 -15.88 1.96
C SER A 18 -3.88 -15.86 1.02
N LYS A 19 -3.72 -16.90 0.19
CA LYS A 19 -2.56 -17.04 -0.70
C LYS A 19 -2.54 -15.95 -1.78
N THR A 20 -3.70 -15.68 -2.40
CA THR A 20 -3.79 -14.60 -3.38
C THR A 20 -3.70 -13.22 -2.75
N CYS A 21 -4.17 -13.05 -1.51
CA CYS A 21 -3.95 -11.81 -0.74
C CYS A 21 -2.45 -11.58 -0.47
N GLU A 22 -1.71 -12.61 -0.06
CA GLU A 22 -0.26 -12.54 0.13
C GLU A 22 0.47 -12.19 -1.17
N LEU A 23 0.14 -12.88 -2.26
CA LEU A 23 0.69 -12.58 -3.59
C LEU A 23 0.37 -11.16 -4.04
N PHE A 24 -0.85 -10.67 -3.77
CA PHE A 24 -1.25 -9.30 -4.06
C PHE A 24 -0.44 -8.30 -3.25
N VAL A 25 -0.26 -8.54 -1.95
CA VAL A 25 0.58 -7.69 -1.10
C VAL A 25 2.00 -7.66 -1.65
N ASP A 26 2.58 -8.82 -1.95
CA ASP A 26 3.96 -8.89 -2.43
C ASP A 26 4.16 -8.13 -3.76
N ASN A 27 3.24 -8.30 -4.72
CA ASN A 27 3.28 -7.63 -6.01
C ASN A 27 3.22 -6.10 -5.94
N TYR A 28 2.57 -5.55 -4.92
CA TYR A 28 2.33 -4.10 -4.80
C TYR A 28 3.03 -3.45 -3.61
N THR A 29 3.80 -4.22 -2.82
CA THR A 29 4.52 -3.73 -1.64
C THR A 29 5.41 -2.55 -2.01
N ASP A 30 6.23 -2.67 -3.05
CA ASP A 30 7.19 -1.62 -3.40
C ASP A 30 6.51 -0.30 -3.81
N LEU A 31 5.37 -0.39 -4.52
CA LEU A 31 4.56 0.78 -4.87
C LEU A 31 3.99 1.44 -3.61
N VAL A 32 3.35 0.66 -2.73
CA VAL A 32 2.74 1.16 -1.50
C VAL A 32 3.79 1.77 -0.58
N LEU A 33 4.94 1.10 -0.38
CA LEU A 33 6.08 1.61 0.39
C LEU A 33 6.54 2.97 -0.14
N SER A 34 6.71 3.09 -1.46
CA SER A 34 7.16 4.35 -2.08
C SER A 34 6.19 5.50 -1.81
N THR A 35 4.88 5.24 -1.88
CA THR A 35 3.84 6.23 -1.61
C THR A 35 3.82 6.62 -0.15
N VAL A 36 3.84 5.64 0.76
CA VAL A 36 3.80 5.92 2.21
C VAL A 36 5.04 6.70 2.64
N TRP A 37 6.23 6.41 2.11
CA TRP A 37 7.39 7.25 2.38
C TRP A 37 7.23 8.68 1.91
N LYS A 38 6.63 8.90 0.73
CA LYS A 38 6.38 10.25 0.23
C LYS A 38 5.44 11.02 1.17
N LEU A 39 4.36 10.38 1.64
CA LEU A 39 3.41 10.97 2.58
C LEU A 39 4.03 11.21 3.96
N SER A 40 4.84 10.27 4.45
CA SER A 40 5.47 10.36 5.76
C SER A 40 6.46 11.52 5.84
N LYS A 41 7.11 11.90 4.72
CA LYS A 41 7.98 13.09 4.68
C LYS A 41 7.23 14.39 4.97
N THR A 42 5.93 14.47 4.69
CA THR A 42 5.14 15.69 4.87
C THR A 42 4.20 15.64 6.07
N HIS A 43 3.90 14.45 6.60
CA HIS A 43 2.83 14.22 7.57
C HIS A 43 3.20 13.34 8.77
N CYS A 44 4.46 12.91 8.88
CA CYS A 44 4.92 12.20 10.07
C CYS A 44 5.25 13.23 11.16
N ASN A 45 4.74 13.01 12.38
CA ASN A 45 5.07 13.86 13.52
C ASN A 45 6.56 13.76 13.91
N TYR A 46 7.20 12.66 13.51
CA TYR A 46 8.64 12.45 13.63
C TYR A 46 9.31 12.75 12.29
N PRO A 47 10.44 13.48 12.26
CA PRO A 47 11.21 13.61 11.03
C PRO A 47 11.58 12.21 10.55
N ALA A 48 11.10 11.81 9.37
CA ALA A 48 11.40 10.49 8.79
C ALA A 48 12.92 10.26 8.54
N ARG A 49 13.75 11.29 8.80
CA ARG A 49 15.21 11.27 8.82
C ARG A 49 15.83 10.94 10.18
N GLU A 50 15.10 11.10 11.29
CA GLU A 50 15.63 11.00 12.67
C GLU A 50 15.20 9.72 13.40
N ARG A 51 14.14 9.03 12.94
CA ARG A 51 13.76 7.70 13.44
C ARG A 51 13.66 6.71 12.30
N VAL A 52 14.06 5.46 12.55
CA VAL A 52 13.90 4.36 11.60
C VAL A 52 12.42 4.04 11.48
N CYS A 53 11.74 4.70 10.54
CA CYS A 53 10.40 4.34 10.10
C CYS A 53 10.41 2.85 9.74
N SER A 54 9.50 2.07 10.32
CA SER A 54 9.43 0.60 10.21
C SER A 54 9.36 0.09 8.76
N LEU A 55 9.00 0.95 7.81
CA LEU A 55 9.12 0.69 6.36
C LEU A 55 10.56 0.55 5.86
N VAL A 56 11.52 1.26 6.46
CA VAL A 56 12.95 1.11 6.16
C VAL A 56 13.42 -0.27 6.58
N ILE A 57 12.91 -0.79 7.70
CA ILE A 57 13.19 -2.16 8.15
C ILE A 57 12.56 -3.17 7.20
N LEU A 58 11.29 -3.01 6.81
CA LEU A 58 10.67 -3.88 5.81
C LEU A 58 11.43 -3.90 4.48
N GLN A 59 11.85 -2.73 3.98
CA GLN A 59 12.63 -2.65 2.74
C GLN A 59 13.99 -3.36 2.88
N LYS A 60 14.67 -3.17 4.00
CA LYS A 60 15.97 -3.80 4.27
C LYS A 60 15.82 -5.32 4.43
N GLN A 61 14.79 -5.79 5.14
CA GLN A 61 14.45 -7.21 5.26
C GLN A 61 14.18 -7.87 3.91
N ARG A 62 13.46 -7.18 2.99
CA ARG A 62 13.25 -7.65 1.61
C ARG A 62 14.56 -7.79 0.81
N LYS A 63 15.61 -7.06 1.18
CA LYS A 63 16.93 -7.08 0.50
C LYS A 63 17.98 -7.95 1.20
N GLY A 64 17.70 -8.55 2.36
CA GLY A 64 18.64 -9.39 3.12
C GLY A 64 18.60 -9.18 4.64
N PRO A 65 19.37 -9.97 5.43
CA PRO A 65 19.04 -10.31 6.81
C PRO A 65 19.47 -9.29 7.87
N ILE A 66 19.47 -7.98 7.57
CA ILE A 66 19.87 -6.99 8.59
C ILE A 66 18.62 -6.44 9.27
N TYR A 67 18.33 -6.99 10.45
CA TYR A 67 17.29 -6.52 11.37
C TYR A 67 17.84 -5.34 12.19
N PHE A 68 17.11 -4.22 12.22
CA PHE A 68 17.48 -3.05 13.01
C PHE A 68 16.45 -2.83 14.12
N THR A 69 16.89 -2.92 15.37
CA THR A 69 16.14 -2.57 16.58
C THR A 69 16.49 -1.14 16.99
N GLU A 70 15.88 -0.16 16.36
CA GLU A 70 15.89 1.24 16.84
C GLU A 70 14.43 1.71 16.95
N ASP A 71 14.18 2.74 17.77
CA ASP A 71 12.86 3.30 18.05
C ASP A 71 12.03 3.48 16.76
N GLN A 72 11.06 2.58 16.59
CA GLN A 72 10.23 2.54 15.41
C GLN A 72 9.10 3.56 15.52
N CYS A 73 8.84 4.26 14.43
CA CYS A 73 7.62 5.04 14.28
C CYS A 73 6.58 4.18 13.57
N ASP A 74 5.52 3.80 14.29
CA ASP A 74 4.45 2.95 13.76
C ASP A 74 3.54 3.68 12.77
N GLU A 75 3.55 5.02 12.72
CA GLU A 75 2.69 5.81 11.81
C GLU A 75 2.87 5.39 10.33
N CYS A 76 4.10 5.04 9.96
CA CYS A 76 4.42 4.55 8.64
C CYS A 76 3.80 3.17 8.35
N MET A 77 3.82 2.27 9.33
CA MET A 77 3.26 0.93 9.21
C MET A 77 1.74 0.95 9.23
N ASP A 78 1.14 1.79 10.06
CA ASP A 78 -0.32 1.99 10.05
C ASP A 78 -0.78 2.46 8.68
N SER A 79 -0.06 3.40 8.07
CA SER A 79 -0.37 3.88 6.72
C SER A 79 -0.19 2.77 5.68
N TYR A 80 0.86 1.97 5.78
CA TYR A 80 1.10 0.82 4.89
C TYR A 80 -0.04 -0.20 4.97
N ILE A 81 -0.44 -0.59 6.17
CA ILE A 81 -1.55 -1.52 6.42
C ILE A 81 -2.85 -0.94 5.87
N TRP A 82 -3.12 0.34 6.18
CA TRP A 82 -4.30 1.03 5.68
C TRP A 82 -4.38 1.03 4.15
N PHE A 83 -3.27 1.28 3.45
CA PHE A 83 -3.25 1.26 1.99
C PHE A 83 -3.63 -0.11 1.44
N PHE A 84 -3.15 -1.21 2.03
CA PHE A 84 -3.52 -2.54 1.58
C PHE A 84 -4.98 -2.88 1.87
N ASP A 85 -5.51 -2.49 3.03
CA ASP A 85 -6.93 -2.67 3.33
C ASP A 85 -7.82 -1.85 2.40
N PHE A 86 -7.41 -0.62 2.08
CA PHE A 86 -8.06 0.23 1.12
C PHE A 86 -8.02 -0.36 -0.30
N LEU A 87 -6.87 -0.85 -0.75
CA LEU A 87 -6.71 -1.47 -2.06
C LEU A 87 -7.53 -2.75 -2.18
N LYS A 88 -7.55 -3.62 -1.16
CA LYS A 88 -8.42 -4.82 -1.12
C LYS A 88 -9.91 -4.47 -1.21
N LYS A 89 -10.34 -3.31 -0.71
CA LYS A 89 -11.71 -2.82 -0.89
C LYS A 89 -11.95 -2.31 -2.31
N LYS A 90 -11.00 -1.56 -2.88
CA LYS A 90 -11.11 -0.98 -4.23
C LYS A 90 -10.98 -2.02 -5.34
N ILE A 91 -10.24 -3.09 -5.14
CA ILE A 91 -10.03 -4.13 -6.15
C ILE A 91 -11.32 -4.85 -6.53
N LYS A 92 -12.33 -4.82 -5.66
CA LYS A 92 -13.67 -5.37 -5.93
C LYS A 92 -14.36 -4.73 -7.15
N SER A 93 -13.97 -3.51 -7.52
CA SER A 93 -14.51 -2.82 -8.71
C SER A 93 -13.63 -2.97 -9.95
N TYR A 94 -12.56 -3.77 -9.89
CA TYR A 94 -11.69 -3.99 -11.04
C TYR A 94 -12.31 -5.01 -12.00
N GLU A 95 -12.57 -4.58 -13.23
CA GLU A 95 -13.18 -5.41 -14.28
C GLU A 95 -12.32 -5.51 -15.55
N GLY A 96 -11.12 -4.91 -15.56
CA GLY A 96 -10.26 -4.93 -16.75
C GLY A 96 -10.80 -4.14 -17.96
N ARG A 97 -11.74 -3.19 -17.74
CA ARG A 97 -12.32 -2.35 -18.81
C ARG A 97 -11.24 -1.66 -19.63
N ASN A 98 -11.46 -1.55 -20.94
CA ASN A 98 -10.52 -0.94 -21.89
C ASN A 98 -9.10 -1.55 -21.86
N ASN A 99 -9.00 -2.85 -21.57
CA ASN A 99 -7.71 -3.56 -21.45
C ASN A 99 -6.79 -2.98 -20.36
N CYS A 100 -7.37 -2.34 -19.35
CA CYS A 100 -6.63 -1.80 -18.21
C CYS A 100 -6.11 -2.95 -17.34
N THR A 101 -4.79 -3.06 -17.20
CA THR A 101 -4.18 -4.07 -16.33
C THR A 101 -4.41 -3.74 -14.86
N LEU A 102 -4.38 -4.76 -14.00
CA LEU A 102 -4.51 -4.59 -12.56
C LEU A 102 -3.40 -3.69 -12.01
N LYS A 103 -2.20 -3.76 -12.60
CA LYS A 103 -1.08 -2.88 -12.23
C LYS A 103 -1.41 -1.41 -12.48
N THR A 104 -1.96 -1.08 -13.65
CA THR A 104 -2.36 0.29 -13.98
C THR A 104 -3.51 0.76 -13.10
N PHE A 105 -4.47 -0.11 -12.81
CA PHE A 105 -5.57 0.17 -11.89
C PHE A 105 -5.07 0.46 -10.47
N VAL A 106 -4.24 -0.40 -9.89
CA VAL A 106 -3.67 -0.20 -8.55
C VAL A 106 -2.82 1.08 -8.51
N TRP A 107 -1.99 1.31 -9.53
CA TRP A 107 -1.20 2.53 -9.64
C TRP A 107 -2.08 3.79 -9.65
N SER A 108 -3.18 3.79 -10.40
CA SER A 108 -4.08 4.94 -10.47
C SER A 108 -4.81 5.18 -9.15
N VAL A 109 -5.21 4.12 -8.44
CA VAL A 109 -5.80 4.22 -7.10
C VAL A 109 -4.80 4.79 -6.12
N VAL A 110 -3.58 4.24 -6.03
CA VAL A 110 -2.57 4.69 -5.06
C VAL A 110 -2.15 6.13 -5.29
N ASN A 111 -2.11 6.59 -6.54
CA ASN A 111 -1.65 7.95 -6.90
C ASN A 111 -2.79 8.97 -7.06
N SER A 112 -4.05 8.60 -6.83
CA SER A 112 -5.16 9.54 -6.98
C SER A 112 -5.22 10.54 -5.82
N HIS A 113 -5.66 11.77 -6.13
CA HIS A 113 -5.95 12.77 -5.11
C HIS A 113 -7.05 12.31 -4.15
N SER A 114 -8.04 11.55 -4.65
CA SER A 114 -9.10 11.00 -3.81
C SER A 114 -8.57 10.04 -2.75
N THR A 115 -7.60 9.18 -3.08
CA THR A 115 -6.96 8.29 -2.10
C THR A 115 -6.16 9.07 -1.07
N TYR A 116 -5.49 10.15 -1.47
CA TYR A 116 -4.82 11.04 -0.52
C TYR A 116 -5.80 11.67 0.48
N ILE A 117 -6.95 12.16 0.02
CA ILE A 117 -7.98 12.74 0.90
C ILE A 117 -8.57 11.68 1.85
N GLU A 118 -8.86 10.47 1.34
CA GLU A 118 -9.33 9.34 2.17
C GLU A 118 -8.29 8.96 3.23
N TRP A 119 -7.01 8.94 2.87
CA TRP A 119 -5.92 8.66 3.80
C TRP A 119 -5.82 9.74 4.89
N LEU A 120 -5.91 11.03 4.54
CA LEU A 120 -5.92 12.12 5.53
C LEU A 120 -7.10 11.99 6.49
N ARG A 121 -8.29 11.67 5.99
CA ARG A 121 -9.49 11.45 6.82
C ARG A 121 -9.31 10.31 7.79
N TRP A 122 -8.73 9.20 7.33
CA TRP A 122 -8.40 8.08 8.20
C TRP A 122 -7.34 8.47 9.24
N LYS A 123 -6.25 9.13 8.83
CA LYS A 123 -5.12 9.45 9.72
C LYS A 123 -5.47 10.47 10.81
N TYR A 124 -6.26 11.49 10.47
CA TYR A 124 -6.52 12.63 11.36
C TYR A 124 -7.97 12.73 11.84
N GLY A 125 -8.84 11.81 11.43
CA GLY A 125 -10.25 11.77 11.84
C GLY A 125 -11.14 12.83 11.18
N ARG A 126 -10.59 13.91 10.58
CA ARG A 126 -11.30 14.91 9.75
C ARG A 126 -10.33 15.58 8.77
N ALA A 127 -10.63 15.55 7.47
CA ALA A 127 -10.01 16.44 6.49
C ALA A 127 -10.88 17.69 6.39
N TYR A 128 -10.38 18.83 6.87
CA TYR A 128 -10.99 20.16 6.67
C TYR A 128 -10.57 20.72 5.31
#